data_AF-C8XEQ8-F1
#
_entry.id   AF-C8XEQ8-F1
#
_cell.length_a   1.000
_cell.length_b   1.000
_cell.length_c   1.000
_cell.angle_alpha   90.00
_cell.angle_beta   90.00
_cell.angle_gamma   90.00
#
_symmetry.space_group_name_H-M   'P 1'
#
loop_
_entity.id
_entity.type
_entity.pdbx_description
1 polymer ?
#
loop_
_entity_poly.entity_id
_entity_poly.type
_entity_poly.pdbx_seq_one_letter_code
_entity_poly.pdbx_strand_id
1 'polypeptide(L)'
;MAYEVGVGVLSIIPSLKGFDAAMDKQLFKPLNKASDQSGSDSGGSFLGGFKGAAMAGIAGIAAAVGAAFVDSYTEALDVRKMQAKAQASLGLTADQAKNLGKSAGNLYAQGYGDSISELTDSVASVQSAFQNLKLPDSQLERLTGKALSFSQAFGGDVETVSQNVNTLLGSGLVKSADEAFDLLTKSSQKVPAALRGDISDASDEYSQFFRTLGFSGDQAFDALVKGADKGTFGIDKTGDAIKEFTIRSTDMSASSVGAFQAIGLDAQTMANKILAGGDDAKGAFDQITDGILAIQDPAAQSQAALALFGTPLEDMNVQDIPEFLKGLKGMSGGMGDAAGAADAMDQAMGSTTSGIELLWRNLKSNLVGFITDQVIPAVSEFTSWLAEKLTPVISEVVAWLGEHLGPVI
;
A
#
# COMPACT_ATOMS: atom_id res chain seq x y z
N MET A 1 59.14 -24.67 2.91
CA MET A 1 57.84 -24.00 3.20
C MET A 1 57.93 -22.60 2.65
N ALA A 2 57.18 -22.28 1.60
CA ALA A 2 57.08 -20.93 1.07
C ALA A 2 55.85 -20.26 1.69
N TYR A 3 56.01 -19.08 2.27
CA TYR A 3 54.92 -18.28 2.82
C TYR A 3 54.44 -17.29 1.76
N GLU A 4 53.13 -17.10 1.67
CA GLU A 4 52.48 -16.10 0.83
C GLU A 4 52.72 -14.70 1.44
N VAL A 5 53.38 -13.80 0.70
CA VAL A 5 53.84 -12.49 1.21
C VAL A 5 52.90 -11.34 0.79
N GLY A 6 51.70 -11.65 0.27
CA GLY A 6 50.63 -10.68 0.05
C GLY A 6 49.78 -10.93 -1.20
N VAL A 7 48.48 -10.65 -1.09
CA VAL A 7 47.52 -10.61 -2.19
C VAL A 7 47.28 -9.15 -2.58
N GLY A 8 47.57 -8.79 -3.82
CA GLY A 8 47.23 -7.49 -4.39
C GLY A 8 45.86 -7.54 -5.05
N VAL A 9 44.87 -6.81 -4.51
CA VAL A 9 43.58 -6.61 -5.18
C VAL A 9 43.69 -5.38 -6.08
N LEU A 10 43.72 -5.61 -7.39
CA LEU A 10 43.63 -4.54 -8.39
C LEU A 10 42.16 -4.24 -8.66
N SER A 11 41.64 -3.14 -8.08
CA SER A 11 40.32 -2.63 -8.43
C SER A 11 40.41 -1.88 -9.76
N ILE A 12 40.03 -2.54 -10.85
CA ILE A 12 39.84 -1.88 -12.14
C ILE A 12 38.45 -1.26 -12.11
N ILE A 13 38.36 0.04 -11.85
CA ILE A 13 37.14 0.81 -12.09
C ILE A 13 37.24 1.38 -13.51
N PRO A 14 36.60 0.78 -14.53
CA PRO A 14 36.58 1.38 -15.85
C PRO A 14 35.83 2.72 -15.78
N SER A 15 36.37 3.77 -16.40
CA SER A 15 35.67 5.04 -16.48
C SER A 15 34.39 4.86 -17.32
N LEU A 16 33.24 5.22 -16.78
CA LEU A 16 31.93 5.19 -17.46
C LEU A 16 31.77 6.26 -18.56
N LYS A 17 32.85 6.94 -18.92
CA LYS A 17 32.83 8.04 -19.90
C LYS A 17 32.57 7.45 -21.30
N GLY A 18 31.34 7.64 -21.80
CA GLY A 18 30.91 7.14 -23.10
C GLY A 18 30.09 5.84 -23.05
N PHE A 19 29.84 5.27 -21.85
CA PHE A 19 28.94 4.14 -21.67
C PHE A 19 27.52 4.48 -22.15
N ASP A 20 27.02 5.65 -21.81
CA ASP A 20 25.69 6.13 -22.23
C ASP A 20 25.58 6.27 -23.76
N ALA A 21 26.64 6.76 -24.42
CA ALA A 21 26.67 6.90 -25.88
C ALA A 21 26.82 5.55 -26.60
N ALA A 22 27.54 4.60 -26.00
CA ALA A 22 27.66 3.23 -26.49
C ALA A 22 26.35 2.47 -26.33
N MET A 23 25.68 2.62 -25.18
CA MET A 23 24.35 2.08 -24.91
C MET A 23 23.28 2.64 -25.85
N ASP A 24 23.27 3.96 -26.10
CA ASP A 24 22.38 4.61 -27.07
C ASP A 24 22.55 4.07 -28.49
N LYS A 25 23.80 3.92 -28.92
CA LYS A 25 24.10 3.53 -30.28
C LYS A 25 23.94 2.03 -30.53
N GLN A 26 24.33 1.20 -29.56
CA GLN A 26 24.41 -0.24 -29.73
C GLN A 26 23.17 -0.96 -29.23
N LEU A 27 22.55 -0.52 -28.13
CA LEU A 27 21.37 -1.17 -27.56
C LEU A 27 20.08 -0.42 -27.92
N PHE A 28 20.00 0.88 -27.64
CA PHE A 28 18.74 1.63 -27.68
C PHE A 28 18.24 1.94 -29.10
N LYS A 29 19.12 2.29 -30.05
CA LYS A 29 18.72 2.52 -31.46
C LYS A 29 18.21 1.27 -32.19
N PRO A 30 18.83 0.08 -32.04
CA PRO A 30 18.29 -1.16 -32.61
C PRO A 30 16.99 -1.60 -31.95
N LEU A 31 16.85 -1.44 -30.62
CA LEU A 31 15.63 -1.76 -29.88
C LEU A 31 14.45 -0.87 -30.29
N ASN A 32 14.66 0.44 -30.48
CA ASN A 32 13.61 1.35 -30.96
C ASN A 32 13.14 1.00 -32.38
N LYS A 33 14.05 0.61 -33.28
CA LYS A 33 13.67 0.16 -34.64
C LYS A 33 12.93 -1.18 -34.66
N ALA A 34 13.22 -2.07 -33.71
CA ALA A 34 12.52 -3.34 -33.55
C ALA A 34 11.13 -3.18 -32.92
N SER A 35 10.97 -2.16 -32.05
CA SER A 35 9.69 -1.74 -31.45
C SER A 35 8.73 -1.14 -32.48
N ASP A 36 9.23 -0.35 -33.44
CA ASP A 36 8.40 0.27 -34.48
C ASP A 36 7.83 -0.72 -35.52
N GLN A 37 8.27 -1.99 -35.53
CA GLN A 37 7.92 -2.98 -36.56
C GLN A 37 7.23 -4.25 -36.05
N SER A 38 6.97 -4.43 -34.76
CA SER A 38 6.54 -5.74 -34.26
C SER A 38 5.52 -5.67 -33.12
N GLY A 39 4.28 -5.34 -33.45
CA GLY A 39 3.13 -5.61 -32.59
C GLY A 39 2.60 -7.04 -32.83
N SER A 40 3.22 -8.07 -32.26
CA SER A 40 2.56 -9.35 -31.90
C SER A 40 3.46 -10.48 -31.37
N ASP A 41 4.79 -10.42 -31.40
CA ASP A 41 5.66 -11.53 -30.92
C ASP A 41 6.78 -11.05 -29.97
N SER A 42 6.47 -10.97 -28.67
CA SER A 42 7.30 -10.29 -27.67
C SER A 42 8.53 -11.06 -27.16
N GLY A 43 8.78 -12.30 -27.60
CA GLY A 43 9.92 -13.12 -27.15
C GLY A 43 11.13 -13.16 -28.09
N GLY A 44 10.91 -13.12 -29.41
CA GLY A 44 11.98 -13.29 -30.42
C GLY A 44 12.73 -12.00 -30.76
N SER A 45 12.05 -10.86 -30.66
CA SER A 45 12.61 -9.56 -31.06
C SER A 45 13.64 -9.02 -30.07
N PHE A 46 13.50 -9.36 -28.77
CA PHE A 46 14.46 -9.02 -27.72
C PHE A 46 15.83 -9.67 -27.95
N LEU A 47 15.86 -10.99 -28.20
CA LEU A 47 17.09 -11.73 -28.55
C LEU A 47 17.69 -11.26 -29.89
N GLY A 48 16.85 -10.84 -30.85
CA GLY A 48 17.28 -10.29 -32.13
C GLY A 48 17.95 -8.92 -32.02
N GLY A 49 17.36 -8.00 -31.25
CA GLY A 49 17.94 -6.68 -30.97
C GLY A 49 19.22 -6.77 -30.13
N PHE A 50 19.26 -7.72 -29.19
CA PHE A 50 20.44 -8.00 -28.36
C PHE A 50 21.59 -8.63 -29.18
N LYS A 51 21.29 -9.53 -30.11
CA LYS A 51 22.27 -10.10 -31.06
C LYS A 51 22.86 -9.03 -31.99
N GLY A 52 22.05 -8.06 -32.43
CA GLY A 52 22.52 -6.95 -33.27
C GLY A 52 23.45 -5.97 -32.55
N ALA A 53 23.21 -5.73 -31.26
CA ALA A 53 24.02 -4.89 -30.39
C ALA A 53 25.36 -5.53 -30.00
N ALA A 54 25.34 -6.85 -29.78
CA ALA A 54 26.49 -7.61 -29.31
C ALA A 54 27.65 -7.64 -30.31
N MET A 55 27.43 -7.46 -31.62
CA MET A 55 28.50 -7.60 -32.63
C MET A 55 29.45 -6.38 -32.78
N ALA A 56 29.30 -5.31 -31.98
CA ALA A 56 30.09 -4.08 -32.18
C ALA A 56 30.93 -3.60 -30.97
N GLY A 57 31.10 -4.38 -29.89
CA GLY A 57 31.96 -3.98 -28.75
C GLY A 57 31.86 -4.89 -27.50
N ILE A 58 32.40 -6.11 -27.57
CA ILE A 58 31.78 -7.30 -26.94
C ILE A 58 32.28 -7.69 -25.54
N ALA A 59 33.23 -6.99 -24.91
CA ALA A 59 33.69 -7.39 -23.56
C ALA A 59 32.77 -6.90 -22.41
N GLY A 60 32.31 -5.64 -22.46
CA GLY A 60 31.50 -5.06 -21.38
C GLY A 60 30.02 -5.47 -21.41
N ILE A 61 29.47 -5.75 -22.60
CA ILE A 61 28.05 -6.09 -22.79
C ILE A 61 27.78 -7.54 -22.38
N ALA A 62 28.69 -8.48 -22.64
CA ALA A 62 28.52 -9.87 -22.22
C ALA A 62 28.54 -10.04 -20.68
N ALA A 63 29.42 -9.30 -19.99
CA ALA A 63 29.48 -9.28 -18.53
C ALA A 63 28.22 -8.65 -17.90
N ALA A 64 27.72 -7.56 -18.48
CA ALA A 64 26.50 -6.89 -18.03
C ALA A 64 25.25 -7.79 -18.18
N VAL A 65 25.16 -8.56 -19.28
CA VAL A 65 24.07 -9.52 -19.50
C VAL A 65 24.16 -10.70 -18.55
N GLY A 66 25.36 -11.25 -18.35
CA GLY A 66 25.58 -12.34 -17.40
C GLY A 66 25.18 -11.93 -15.98
N ALA A 67 25.58 -10.73 -15.56
CA ALA A 67 25.21 -10.19 -14.25
C ALA A 67 23.70 -9.96 -14.11
N ALA A 68 23.05 -9.34 -15.10
CA ALA A 68 21.60 -9.12 -15.10
C ALA A 68 20.80 -10.43 -15.10
N PHE A 69 21.32 -11.46 -15.77
CA PHE A 69 20.73 -12.80 -15.77
C PHE A 69 20.85 -13.47 -14.40
N VAL A 70 22.03 -13.45 -13.76
CA VAL A 70 22.25 -14.02 -12.41
C VAL A 70 21.38 -13.33 -11.37
N ASP A 71 21.28 -11.99 -11.44
CA ASP A 71 20.40 -11.19 -10.59
C ASP A 71 18.93 -11.59 -10.78
N SER A 72 18.45 -11.64 -12.02
CA SER A 72 17.07 -12.02 -12.34
C SER A 72 16.76 -13.49 -11.99
N TYR A 73 17.74 -14.38 -12.06
CA TYR A 73 17.60 -15.77 -11.64
C TYR A 73 17.47 -15.90 -10.12
N THR A 74 18.30 -15.16 -9.38
CA THR A 74 18.22 -15.09 -7.91
C THR A 74 16.87 -14.53 -7.47
N GLU A 75 16.46 -13.41 -8.08
CA GLU A 75 15.16 -12.79 -7.86
C GLU A 75 14.01 -13.77 -8.17
N ALA A 76 14.08 -14.51 -9.27
CA ALA A 76 13.07 -15.52 -9.62
C ALA A 76 12.96 -16.65 -8.60
N LEU A 77 14.09 -17.09 -8.03
CA LEU A 77 14.07 -18.07 -6.93
C LEU A 77 13.39 -17.50 -5.68
N ASP A 78 13.64 -16.23 -5.36
CA ASP A 78 13.02 -15.57 -4.22
C ASP A 78 11.53 -15.33 -4.44
N VAL A 79 11.10 -14.89 -5.63
CA VAL A 79 9.68 -14.82 -6.01
C VAL A 79 9.00 -16.18 -5.84
N ARG A 80 9.61 -17.29 -6.29
CA ARG A 80 9.03 -18.63 -6.08
C ARG A 80 8.92 -19.01 -4.60
N LYS A 81 9.90 -18.64 -3.77
CA LYS A 81 9.81 -18.86 -2.31
C LYS A 81 8.66 -18.06 -1.71
N MET A 82 8.48 -16.80 -2.12
CA MET A 82 7.39 -15.95 -1.63
C MET A 82 6.01 -16.45 -2.10
N GLN A 83 5.89 -16.90 -3.34
CA GLN A 83 4.69 -17.57 -3.84
C GLN A 83 4.37 -18.83 -3.04
N ALA A 84 5.36 -19.69 -2.76
CA ALA A 84 5.17 -20.89 -1.96
C ALA A 84 4.78 -20.57 -0.51
N LYS A 85 5.38 -19.54 0.10
CA LYS A 85 5.02 -19.02 1.41
C LYS A 85 3.56 -18.55 1.42
N ALA A 86 3.18 -17.69 0.49
CA ALA A 86 1.81 -17.17 0.36
C ALA A 86 0.80 -18.29 0.10
N GLN A 87 1.15 -19.26 -0.75
CA GLN A 87 0.33 -20.45 -1.00
C GLN A 87 0.05 -21.22 0.29
N ALA A 88 1.09 -21.48 1.08
CA ALA A 88 0.97 -22.22 2.33
C ALA A 88 0.25 -21.42 3.43
N SER A 89 0.56 -20.12 3.58
CA SER A 89 0.01 -19.30 4.66
C SER A 89 -1.43 -18.87 4.43
N LEU A 90 -1.81 -18.62 3.18
CA LEU A 90 -3.15 -18.15 2.80
C LEU A 90 -4.04 -19.26 2.23
N GLY A 91 -3.53 -20.50 2.13
CA GLY A 91 -4.28 -21.63 1.58
C GLY A 91 -4.64 -21.48 0.10
N LEU A 92 -3.79 -20.79 -0.68
CA LEU A 92 -4.04 -20.53 -2.09
C LEU A 92 -3.77 -21.78 -2.94
N THR A 93 -4.35 -21.81 -4.14
CA THR A 93 -3.89 -22.73 -5.19
C THR A 93 -2.55 -22.26 -5.76
N ALA A 94 -1.84 -23.16 -6.45
CA ALA A 94 -0.61 -22.80 -7.15
C ALA A 94 -0.83 -21.70 -8.19
N ASP A 95 -1.97 -21.71 -8.89
CA ASP A 95 -2.32 -20.68 -9.89
C ASP A 95 -2.59 -19.32 -9.23
N GLN A 96 -3.29 -19.31 -8.09
CA GLN A 96 -3.50 -18.08 -7.34
C GLN A 96 -2.18 -17.50 -6.82
N ALA A 97 -1.30 -18.34 -6.24
CA ALA A 97 0.02 -17.91 -5.80
C ALA A 97 0.88 -17.37 -6.96
N LYS A 98 0.81 -18.02 -8.13
CA LYS A 98 1.46 -17.54 -9.35
C LYS A 98 0.95 -16.17 -9.76
N ASN A 99 -0.36 -15.93 -9.71
CA ASN A 99 -0.96 -14.64 -10.03
C ASN A 99 -0.50 -13.52 -9.07
N LEU A 100 -0.21 -13.82 -7.80
CA LEU A 100 0.39 -12.83 -6.89
C LEU A 100 1.75 -12.36 -7.40
N GLY A 101 2.62 -13.29 -7.82
CA GLY A 101 3.93 -12.91 -8.37
C GLY A 101 3.83 -12.16 -9.71
N LYS A 102 2.83 -12.47 -10.54
CA LYS A 102 2.54 -11.69 -11.74
C LYS A 102 2.12 -10.26 -11.41
N SER A 103 1.23 -10.10 -10.43
CA SER A 103 0.78 -8.81 -9.93
C SER A 103 1.95 -7.97 -9.39
N ALA A 104 2.84 -8.60 -8.63
CA ALA A 104 4.08 -7.99 -8.16
C ALA A 104 5.01 -7.56 -9.30
N GLY A 105 5.16 -8.40 -10.33
CA GLY A 105 5.93 -8.06 -11.54
C GLY A 105 5.36 -6.85 -12.29
N ASN A 106 4.04 -6.73 -12.35
CA ASN A 106 3.35 -5.57 -12.96
C ASN A 106 3.56 -4.29 -12.13
N LEU A 107 3.48 -4.38 -10.81
CA LEU A 107 3.77 -3.25 -9.91
C LEU A 107 5.24 -2.81 -10.01
N TYR A 108 6.17 -3.76 -10.05
CA TYR A 108 7.60 -3.47 -10.23
C TYR A 108 7.87 -2.71 -11.53
N ALA A 109 7.23 -3.15 -12.61
CA ALA A 109 7.31 -2.53 -13.92
C ALA A 109 6.71 -1.11 -13.97
N GLN A 110 5.75 -0.81 -13.09
CA GLN A 110 5.16 0.52 -12.90
C GLN A 110 6.01 1.42 -11.99
N GLY A 111 7.10 0.91 -11.42
CA GLY A 111 8.00 1.68 -10.56
C GLY A 111 7.69 1.58 -9.07
N TYR A 112 6.78 0.72 -8.65
CA TYR A 112 6.58 0.42 -7.22
C TYR A 112 7.72 -0.46 -6.69
N GLY A 113 8.21 -0.16 -5.48
CA GLY A 113 9.18 -0.97 -4.73
C GLY A 113 10.55 -1.15 -5.42
N ASP A 114 11.43 -1.88 -4.73
CA ASP A 114 12.82 -2.09 -5.19
C ASP A 114 13.05 -3.48 -5.82
N SER A 115 12.22 -4.46 -5.47
CA SER A 115 12.28 -5.82 -6.03
C SER A 115 10.90 -6.46 -6.25
N ILE A 116 10.86 -7.52 -7.07
CA ILE A 116 9.60 -8.24 -7.36
C ILE A 116 9.22 -9.12 -6.15
N SER A 117 10.21 -9.65 -5.44
CA SER A 117 10.04 -10.43 -4.22
C SER A 117 9.44 -9.62 -3.07
N GLU A 118 9.90 -8.38 -2.85
CA GLU A 118 9.32 -7.44 -1.88
C GLU A 118 7.85 -7.15 -2.22
N LEU A 119 7.58 -6.84 -3.49
CA LEU A 119 6.22 -6.59 -3.95
C LEU A 119 5.35 -7.85 -3.89
N THR A 120 5.91 -9.04 -4.05
CA THR A 120 5.18 -10.30 -3.89
C THR A 120 4.71 -10.49 -2.45
N ASP A 121 5.55 -10.14 -1.46
CA ASP A 121 5.13 -10.11 -0.04
C ASP A 121 4.04 -9.07 0.17
N SER A 122 4.20 -7.86 -0.38
CA SER A 122 3.22 -6.78 -0.26
C SER A 122 1.85 -7.14 -0.85
N VAL A 123 1.84 -7.74 -2.06
CA VAL A 123 0.63 -8.25 -2.70
C VAL A 123 0.00 -9.36 -1.85
N ALA A 124 0.80 -10.25 -1.26
CA ALA A 124 0.31 -11.28 -0.35
C ALA A 124 -0.28 -10.70 0.95
N SER A 125 0.32 -9.66 1.53
CA SER A 125 -0.22 -8.97 2.71
C SER A 125 -1.55 -8.30 2.43
N VAL A 126 -1.68 -7.61 1.28
CA VAL A 126 -2.97 -7.04 0.86
C VAL A 126 -4.00 -8.16 0.62
N GLN A 127 -3.63 -9.24 -0.06
CA GLN A 127 -4.51 -10.39 -0.26
C GLN A 127 -4.96 -11.03 1.07
N SER A 128 -4.09 -11.06 2.07
CA SER A 128 -4.39 -11.55 3.43
C SER A 128 -5.40 -10.66 4.14
N ALA A 129 -5.17 -9.33 4.14
CA ALA A 129 -6.08 -8.36 4.75
C ALA A 129 -7.50 -8.45 4.17
N PHE A 130 -7.60 -8.69 2.85
CA PHE A 130 -8.88 -8.83 2.14
C PHE A 130 -9.28 -10.31 1.88
N GLN A 131 -8.80 -11.27 2.66
CA GLN A 131 -9.03 -12.71 2.41
C GLN A 131 -10.52 -13.12 2.30
N ASN A 132 -11.42 -12.35 2.90
CA ASN A 132 -12.86 -12.58 2.86
C ASN A 132 -13.54 -12.01 1.60
N LEU A 133 -12.79 -11.28 0.76
CA LEU A 133 -13.24 -10.69 -0.49
C LEU A 133 -12.55 -11.36 -1.67
N LYS A 134 -13.33 -11.72 -2.68
CA LYS A 134 -12.78 -12.16 -3.97
C LYS A 134 -12.39 -10.93 -4.79
N LEU A 135 -11.13 -10.56 -4.71
CA LEU A 135 -10.57 -9.47 -5.50
C LEU A 135 -10.08 -10.01 -6.86
N PRO A 136 -10.48 -9.40 -7.99
CA PRO A 136 -9.78 -9.61 -9.27
C PRO A 136 -8.33 -9.15 -9.16
N ASP A 137 -7.42 -9.80 -9.91
CA ASP A 137 -5.97 -9.48 -9.90
C ASP A 137 -5.70 -7.98 -10.11
N SER A 138 -6.41 -7.32 -11.03
CA SER A 138 -6.26 -5.87 -11.27
C SER A 138 -6.70 -4.99 -10.09
N GLN A 139 -7.69 -5.45 -9.32
CA GLN A 139 -8.11 -4.74 -8.11
C GLN A 139 -7.09 -4.96 -6.99
N LEU A 140 -6.56 -6.19 -6.85
CA LEU A 140 -5.49 -6.48 -5.90
C LEU A 140 -4.24 -5.63 -6.18
N GLU A 141 -3.77 -5.62 -7.44
CA GLU A 141 -2.66 -4.76 -7.88
C GLU A 141 -2.89 -3.30 -7.49
N ARG A 142 -4.07 -2.76 -7.81
CA ARG A 142 -4.40 -1.37 -7.51
C ARG A 142 -4.44 -1.07 -6.01
N LEU A 143 -5.03 -1.94 -5.20
CA LEU A 143 -5.06 -1.76 -3.75
C LEU A 143 -3.66 -1.88 -3.14
N THR A 144 -2.82 -2.79 -3.66
CA THR A 144 -1.42 -2.89 -3.26
C THR A 144 -0.64 -1.62 -3.63
N GLY A 145 -0.84 -1.07 -4.83
CA GLY A 145 -0.24 0.21 -5.22
C GLY A 145 -0.61 1.35 -4.25
N LYS A 146 -1.90 1.47 -3.90
CA LYS A 146 -2.36 2.47 -2.92
C LYS A 146 -1.77 2.26 -1.53
N ALA A 147 -1.71 1.02 -1.06
CA ALA A 147 -1.11 0.69 0.24
C ALA A 147 0.38 1.02 0.29
N LEU A 148 1.12 0.70 -0.78
CA LEU A 148 2.54 1.04 -0.91
C LEU A 148 2.76 2.55 -0.95
N SER A 149 1.99 3.27 -1.77
CA SER A 149 2.11 4.74 -1.84
C SER A 149 1.74 5.41 -0.52
N PHE A 150 0.72 4.91 0.19
CA PHE A 150 0.39 5.38 1.52
C PHE A 150 1.55 5.14 2.51
N SER A 151 2.06 3.90 2.56
CA SER A 151 3.16 3.51 3.43
C SER A 151 4.41 4.34 3.18
N GLN A 152 4.75 4.60 1.92
CA GLN A 152 5.91 5.44 1.56
C GLN A 152 5.68 6.93 1.89
N ALA A 153 4.47 7.45 1.71
CA ALA A 153 4.16 8.87 1.97
C ALA A 153 4.07 9.20 3.46
N PHE A 154 3.47 8.31 4.24
CA PHE A 154 3.07 8.59 5.62
C PHE A 154 3.75 7.71 6.66
N GLY A 155 4.41 6.62 6.25
CA GLY A 155 4.90 5.57 7.13
C GLY A 155 3.84 4.50 7.40
N GLY A 156 4.15 3.59 8.32
CA GLY A 156 3.34 2.41 8.58
C GLY A 156 3.61 1.29 7.57
N ASP A 157 3.27 0.07 7.91
CA ASP A 157 3.44 -1.09 7.04
C ASP A 157 2.20 -1.35 6.17
N VAL A 158 2.41 -1.96 5.01
CA VAL A 158 1.37 -2.27 4.01
C VAL A 158 0.28 -3.18 4.59
N GLU A 159 0.63 -4.07 5.52
CA GLU A 159 -0.32 -4.99 6.15
C GLU A 159 -1.28 -4.24 7.07
N THR A 160 -0.77 -3.42 8.01
CA THR A 160 -1.56 -2.61 8.93
C THR A 160 -2.50 -1.67 8.19
N VAL A 161 -2.01 -0.95 7.17
CA VAL A 161 -2.89 -0.02 6.43
C VAL A 161 -3.98 -0.78 5.65
N SER A 162 -3.65 -1.93 5.06
CA SER A 162 -4.62 -2.75 4.33
C SER A 162 -5.67 -3.34 5.27
N GLN A 163 -5.24 -3.74 6.48
CA GLN A 163 -6.14 -4.22 7.51
C GLN A 163 -7.10 -3.12 7.98
N ASN A 164 -6.62 -1.90 8.23
CA ASN A 164 -7.48 -0.76 8.57
C ASN A 164 -8.49 -0.46 7.45
N VAL A 165 -8.06 -0.44 6.19
CA VAL A 165 -8.98 -0.30 5.03
C VAL A 165 -10.05 -1.39 5.03
N ASN A 166 -9.67 -2.64 5.31
CA ASN A 166 -10.62 -3.74 5.42
C ASN A 166 -11.56 -3.60 6.62
N THR A 167 -11.10 -3.12 7.78
CA THR A 167 -11.95 -2.80 8.95
C THR A 167 -12.96 -1.70 8.62
N LEU A 168 -12.52 -0.61 7.99
CA LEU A 168 -13.37 0.49 7.56
C LEU A 168 -14.47 0.00 6.61
N LEU A 169 -14.11 -0.85 5.64
CA LEU A 169 -15.07 -1.46 4.72
C LEU A 169 -16.03 -2.42 5.45
N GLY A 170 -15.51 -3.27 6.33
CA GLY A 170 -16.28 -4.25 7.09
C GLY A 170 -17.26 -3.63 8.09
N SER A 171 -16.89 -2.49 8.70
CA SER A 171 -17.79 -1.70 9.54
C SER A 171 -18.96 -1.10 8.75
N GLY A 172 -18.82 -0.98 7.43
CA GLY A 172 -19.76 -0.31 6.54
C GLY A 172 -19.66 1.21 6.59
N LEU A 173 -18.70 1.80 7.32
CA LEU A 173 -18.48 3.24 7.36
C LEU A 173 -18.16 3.81 5.97
N VAL A 174 -17.36 3.07 5.19
CA VAL A 174 -17.10 3.34 3.77
C VAL A 174 -17.77 2.29 2.88
N LYS A 175 -17.95 2.63 1.60
CA LYS A 175 -18.58 1.76 0.59
C LYS A 175 -17.57 1.00 -0.26
N SER A 176 -16.29 1.41 -0.22
CA SER A 176 -15.22 0.78 -1.00
C SER A 176 -13.87 0.95 -0.32
N ALA A 177 -12.92 0.06 -0.65
CA ALA A 177 -11.53 0.21 -0.22
C ALA A 177 -10.90 1.51 -0.75
N ASP A 178 -11.35 1.98 -1.91
CA ASP A 178 -10.93 3.28 -2.47
C ASP A 178 -11.29 4.45 -1.60
N GLU A 179 -12.55 4.52 -1.19
CA GLU A 179 -13.04 5.54 -0.29
C GLU A 179 -12.26 5.49 1.03
N ALA A 180 -11.98 4.31 1.59
CA ALA A 180 -11.13 4.21 2.78
C ALA A 180 -9.70 4.74 2.57
N PHE A 181 -9.03 4.37 1.48
CA PHE A 181 -7.70 4.92 1.16
C PHE A 181 -7.73 6.45 0.97
N ASP A 182 -8.76 6.96 0.33
CA ASP A 182 -8.98 8.39 0.11
C ASP A 182 -9.14 9.15 1.44
N LEU A 183 -9.98 8.65 2.36
CA LEU A 183 -10.19 9.23 3.69
C LEU A 183 -8.93 9.14 4.56
N LEU A 184 -8.24 7.99 4.57
CA LEU A 184 -6.98 7.80 5.30
C LEU A 184 -5.89 8.75 4.78
N THR A 185 -5.78 8.89 3.45
CA THR A 185 -4.82 9.80 2.82
C THR A 185 -5.14 11.24 3.18
N LYS A 186 -6.41 11.66 3.02
CA LYS A 186 -6.85 13.03 3.27
C LYS A 186 -6.68 13.43 4.74
N SER A 187 -7.02 12.53 5.66
CA SER A 187 -6.87 12.77 7.09
C SER A 187 -5.39 12.83 7.50
N SER A 188 -4.55 11.92 6.99
CA SER A 188 -3.09 11.92 7.23
C SER A 188 -2.39 13.18 6.73
N GLN A 189 -2.90 13.81 5.67
CA GLN A 189 -2.43 15.10 5.15
C GLN A 189 -2.83 16.29 6.04
N LYS A 190 -3.92 16.17 6.80
CA LYS A 190 -4.47 17.25 7.63
C LYS A 190 -3.89 17.28 9.05
N VAL A 191 -3.20 16.23 9.47
CA VAL A 191 -2.62 16.12 10.82
C VAL A 191 -1.09 16.14 10.79
N PRO A 192 -0.43 16.57 11.89
CA PRO A 192 1.01 16.42 12.06
C PRO A 192 1.47 14.97 11.88
N ALA A 193 2.69 14.77 11.37
CA ALA A 193 3.23 13.44 11.11
C ALA A 193 3.21 12.50 12.34
N ALA A 194 3.41 13.05 13.54
CA ALA A 194 3.38 12.31 14.80
C ALA A 194 2.00 11.74 15.16
N LEU A 195 0.91 12.25 14.57
CA LEU A 195 -0.47 11.85 14.89
C LEU A 195 -1.12 10.98 13.80
N ARG A 196 -0.41 10.69 12.70
CA ARG A 196 -0.98 9.90 11.59
C ARG A 196 -1.30 8.47 11.99
N GLY A 197 -0.43 7.86 12.81
CA GLY A 197 -0.68 6.57 13.42
C GLY A 197 -1.94 6.59 14.29
N ASP A 198 -2.06 7.59 15.18
CA ASP A 198 -3.23 7.75 16.04
C ASP A 198 -4.54 7.92 15.25
N ILE A 199 -4.52 8.63 14.12
CA ILE A 199 -5.69 8.73 13.23
C ILE A 199 -6.05 7.37 12.62
N SER A 200 -5.06 6.62 12.16
CA SER A 200 -5.25 5.27 11.61
C SER A 200 -5.83 4.32 12.66
N ASP A 201 -5.24 4.31 13.86
CA ASP A 201 -5.67 3.42 14.95
C ASP A 201 -7.09 3.78 15.42
N ALA A 202 -7.39 5.08 15.58
CA ALA A 202 -8.72 5.52 15.95
C ALA A 202 -9.76 5.25 14.85
N SER A 203 -9.40 5.35 13.56
CA SER A 203 -10.32 4.99 12.49
C SER A 203 -10.61 3.50 12.49
N ASP A 204 -9.62 2.65 12.75
CA ASP A 204 -9.77 1.20 12.88
C ASP A 204 -10.69 0.87 14.07
N GLU A 205 -10.38 1.38 15.26
CA GLU A 205 -11.10 1.07 16.50
C GLU A 205 -12.55 1.60 16.51
N TYR A 206 -12.76 2.83 16.07
CA TYR A 206 -14.03 3.53 16.31
C TYR A 206 -14.98 3.55 15.11
N SER A 207 -14.55 3.06 13.94
CA SER A 207 -15.34 3.10 12.69
C SER A 207 -16.77 2.57 12.83
N GLN A 208 -16.94 1.44 13.52
CA GLN A 208 -18.24 0.83 13.72
C GLN A 208 -19.20 1.73 14.52
N PHE A 209 -18.70 2.46 15.52
CA PHE A 209 -19.54 3.31 16.37
C PHE A 209 -19.99 4.56 15.63
N PHE A 210 -19.08 5.18 14.86
CA PHE A 210 -19.46 6.24 13.93
C PHE A 210 -20.54 5.77 12.96
N ARG A 211 -20.38 4.57 12.40
CA ARG A 211 -21.39 3.99 11.51
C ARG A 211 -22.72 3.74 12.21
N THR A 212 -22.72 3.20 13.43
CA THR A 212 -23.94 2.98 14.23
C THR A 212 -24.69 4.28 14.46
N LEU A 213 -23.99 5.38 14.73
CA LEU A 213 -24.60 6.70 14.91
C LEU A 213 -24.99 7.41 13.61
N GLY A 214 -24.83 6.74 12.46
CA GLY A 214 -25.23 7.27 11.16
C GLY A 214 -24.29 8.32 10.57
N PHE A 215 -23.06 8.43 11.08
CA PHE A 215 -22.05 9.28 10.44
C PHE A 215 -21.56 8.66 9.13
N SER A 216 -21.28 9.52 8.15
CA SER A 216 -20.50 9.14 6.97
C SER A 216 -19.01 9.00 7.32
N GLY A 217 -18.25 8.31 6.47
CA GLY A 217 -16.79 8.27 6.59
C GLY A 217 -16.16 9.66 6.65
N ASP A 218 -16.60 10.60 5.80
CA ASP A 218 -16.15 11.99 5.82
C ASP A 218 -16.36 12.67 7.17
N GLN A 219 -17.54 12.47 7.79
CA GLN A 219 -17.84 13.07 9.08
C GLN A 219 -17.03 12.43 10.20
N ALA A 220 -16.88 11.10 10.18
CA ALA A 220 -16.09 10.37 11.17
C ALA A 220 -14.62 10.79 11.15
N PHE A 221 -14.00 10.86 9.97
CA PHE A 221 -12.61 11.28 9.86
C PHE A 221 -12.42 12.79 10.12
N ASP A 222 -13.39 13.65 9.76
CA ASP A 222 -13.38 15.06 10.16
C ASP A 222 -13.41 15.20 11.70
N ALA A 223 -14.11 14.30 12.39
CA ALA A 223 -14.08 14.21 13.86
C ALA A 223 -12.69 13.97 14.40
N LEU A 224 -12.04 12.92 13.92
CA LEU A 224 -10.72 12.51 14.38
C LEU A 224 -9.67 13.58 14.05
N VAL A 225 -9.74 14.19 12.86
CA VAL A 225 -8.86 15.29 12.44
C VAL A 225 -9.02 16.51 13.35
N LYS A 226 -10.24 16.89 13.72
CA LYS A 226 -10.47 17.98 14.70
C LYS A 226 -9.98 17.60 16.09
N GLY A 227 -10.16 16.35 16.49
CA GLY A 227 -9.60 15.81 17.74
C GLY A 227 -8.08 15.96 17.79
N ALA A 228 -7.39 15.82 16.65
CA ALA A 228 -5.95 15.96 16.54
C ALA A 228 -5.42 17.37 16.89
N ASP A 229 -6.25 18.42 16.91
CA ASP A 229 -5.87 19.75 17.41
C ASP A 229 -5.47 19.72 18.90
N LYS A 230 -5.90 18.69 19.64
CA LYS A 230 -5.51 18.43 21.02
C LYS A 230 -4.50 17.26 21.15
N GLY A 231 -3.88 16.84 20.04
CA GLY A 231 -2.95 15.71 20.00
C GLY A 231 -3.63 14.35 20.10
N THR A 232 -2.83 13.30 20.37
CA THR A 232 -3.30 11.91 20.56
C THR A 232 -4.46 11.82 21.55
N PHE A 233 -4.37 12.58 22.65
CA PHE A 233 -5.44 12.67 23.65
C PHE A 233 -6.78 13.09 23.05
N GLY A 234 -6.81 14.10 22.17
CA GLY A 234 -8.06 14.54 21.58
C GLY A 234 -8.65 13.57 20.58
N ILE A 235 -7.80 12.83 19.85
CA ILE A 235 -8.24 11.77 18.93
C ILE A 235 -8.92 10.65 19.73
N ASP A 236 -8.23 10.16 20.76
CA ASP A 236 -8.72 9.13 21.71
C ASP A 236 -10.04 9.55 22.35
N LYS A 237 -10.12 10.75 22.96
CA LYS A 237 -11.35 11.25 23.57
C LYS A 237 -12.50 11.41 22.58
N THR A 238 -12.22 11.75 21.32
CA THR A 238 -13.26 11.84 20.29
C THR A 238 -13.83 10.47 19.99
N GLY A 239 -12.97 9.47 19.76
CA GLY A 239 -13.39 8.09 19.50
C GLY A 239 -14.11 7.45 20.68
N ASP A 240 -13.54 7.56 21.87
CA ASP A 240 -14.11 7.01 23.09
C ASP A 240 -15.46 7.63 23.45
N ALA A 241 -15.63 8.95 23.29
CA ALA A 241 -16.93 9.59 23.52
C ALA A 241 -18.01 9.07 22.58
N ILE A 242 -17.67 8.79 21.31
CA ILE A 242 -18.60 8.24 20.31
C ILE A 242 -18.98 6.78 20.65
N LYS A 243 -18.00 5.97 21.06
CA LYS A 243 -18.19 4.60 21.53
C LYS A 243 -19.06 4.55 22.78
N GLU A 244 -18.69 5.30 23.82
CA GLU A 244 -19.44 5.38 25.07
C GLU A 244 -20.85 5.93 24.85
N PHE A 245 -21.01 6.90 23.95
CA PHE A 245 -22.33 7.39 23.56
C PHE A 245 -23.21 6.30 22.99
N THR A 246 -22.69 5.50 22.07
CA THR A 246 -23.45 4.40 21.46
C THR A 246 -23.90 3.39 22.51
N ILE A 247 -23.03 3.07 23.47
CA ILE A 247 -23.34 2.13 24.56
C ILE A 247 -24.38 2.74 25.51
N ARG A 248 -24.13 3.93 26.06
CA ARG A 248 -24.96 4.53 27.11
C ARG A 248 -26.31 5.03 26.60
N SER A 249 -26.37 5.49 25.36
CA SER A 249 -27.64 5.87 24.74
C SER A 249 -28.57 4.67 24.48
N THR A 250 -28.08 3.43 24.63
CA THR A 250 -28.84 2.20 24.38
C THR A 250 -28.92 1.25 25.58
N ASP A 251 -28.14 1.46 26.64
CA ASP A 251 -28.05 0.55 27.80
C ASP A 251 -29.29 0.51 28.71
N MET A 252 -30.15 1.53 28.62
CA MET A 252 -31.34 1.74 29.45
C MET A 252 -31.07 1.70 30.97
N SER A 253 -29.84 2.05 31.39
CA SER A 253 -29.51 2.15 32.81
C SER A 253 -30.29 3.29 33.47
N ALA A 254 -30.44 3.25 34.80
CA ALA A 254 -31.12 4.31 35.54
C ALA A 254 -30.47 5.69 35.32
N SER A 255 -29.15 5.72 35.14
CA SER A 255 -28.40 6.95 34.84
C SER A 255 -28.74 7.48 33.44
N SER A 256 -28.68 6.63 32.42
CA SER A 256 -28.99 7.03 31.03
C SER A 256 -30.45 7.48 30.88
N VAL A 257 -31.39 6.74 31.46
CA VAL A 257 -32.82 7.11 31.46
C VAL A 257 -33.05 8.45 32.17
N GLY A 258 -32.37 8.69 33.30
CA GLY A 258 -32.42 9.98 33.99
C GLY A 258 -31.90 11.13 33.13
N ALA A 259 -30.81 10.91 32.38
CA ALA A 259 -30.27 11.91 31.46
C ALA A 259 -31.23 12.24 30.32
N PHE A 260 -31.88 11.23 29.71
CA PHE A 260 -32.92 11.44 28.70
C PHE A 260 -34.10 12.25 29.24
N GLN A 261 -34.56 11.96 30.46
CA GLN A 261 -35.62 12.72 31.12
C GLN A 261 -35.22 14.19 31.36
N ALA A 262 -33.97 14.43 31.78
CA ALA A 262 -33.46 15.79 32.02
C ALA A 262 -33.44 16.66 30.75
N ILE A 263 -33.26 16.04 29.57
CA ILE A 263 -33.29 16.72 28.27
C ILE A 263 -34.65 16.64 27.56
N GLY A 264 -35.67 16.08 28.23
CA GLY A 264 -37.04 16.01 27.71
C GLY A 264 -37.27 15.01 26.58
N LEU A 265 -36.42 13.97 26.49
CA LEU A 265 -36.54 12.91 25.47
C LEU A 265 -36.97 11.58 26.10
N ASP A 266 -37.67 10.76 25.34
CA ASP A 266 -38.01 9.39 25.74
C ASP A 266 -36.84 8.44 25.46
N ALA A 267 -36.31 7.82 26.52
CA ALA A 267 -35.13 6.97 26.45
C ALA A 267 -35.32 5.78 25.50
N GLN A 268 -36.47 5.10 25.56
CA GLN A 268 -36.73 3.92 24.72
C GLN A 268 -36.82 4.30 23.23
N THR A 269 -37.48 5.41 22.93
CA THR A 269 -37.60 5.93 21.56
C THR A 269 -36.24 6.30 21.00
N MET A 270 -35.40 7.00 21.78
CA MET A 270 -34.05 7.37 21.37
C MET A 270 -33.15 6.15 21.18
N ALA A 271 -33.13 5.22 22.13
CA ALA A 271 -32.38 3.97 22.03
C ALA A 271 -32.74 3.17 20.78
N ASN A 272 -34.04 3.04 20.47
CA ASN A 272 -34.51 2.35 19.27
C ASN A 272 -34.04 3.03 17.98
N LYS A 273 -34.01 4.36 17.94
CA LYS A 273 -33.50 5.13 16.78
C LYS A 273 -31.99 4.96 16.61
N ILE A 274 -31.22 4.99 17.70
CA ILE A 274 -29.77 4.74 17.66
C ILE A 274 -29.49 3.31 17.15
N LEU A 275 -30.20 2.31 17.68
CA LEU A 275 -30.06 0.92 17.25
C LEU A 275 -30.50 0.67 15.81
N ALA A 276 -31.42 1.48 15.27
CA ALA A 276 -31.82 1.39 13.86
C ALA A 276 -30.70 1.84 12.90
N GLY A 277 -29.77 2.66 13.37
CA GLY A 277 -28.66 3.18 12.57
C GLY A 277 -29.07 4.25 11.55
N GLY A 278 -28.11 4.66 10.71
CA GLY A 278 -28.34 5.57 9.58
C GLY A 278 -28.95 6.91 9.99
N ASP A 279 -29.86 7.45 9.17
CA ASP A 279 -30.46 8.77 9.38
C ASP A 279 -31.27 8.86 10.69
N ASP A 280 -31.89 7.75 11.12
CA ASP A 280 -32.62 7.70 12.41
C ASP A 280 -31.67 7.86 13.59
N ALA A 281 -30.54 7.15 13.57
CA ALA A 281 -29.51 7.26 14.60
C ALA A 281 -28.87 8.64 14.60
N LYS A 282 -28.56 9.18 13.41
CA LYS A 282 -27.98 10.53 13.28
C LYS A 282 -28.94 11.60 13.81
N GLY A 283 -30.22 11.49 13.49
CA GLY A 283 -31.26 12.37 14.00
C GLY A 283 -31.42 12.27 15.52
N ALA A 284 -31.36 11.06 16.09
CA ALA A 284 -31.39 10.88 17.54
C ALA A 284 -30.14 11.46 18.22
N PHE A 285 -28.94 11.20 17.66
CA PHE A 285 -27.69 11.80 18.14
C PHE A 285 -27.78 13.33 18.21
N ASP A 286 -28.28 13.96 17.15
CA ASP A 286 -28.43 15.42 17.08
C ASP A 286 -29.44 15.95 18.10
N GLN A 287 -30.59 15.29 18.27
CA GLN A 287 -31.61 15.65 19.25
C GLN A 287 -31.10 15.55 20.68
N ILE A 288 -30.38 14.47 21.00
CA ILE A 288 -29.81 14.25 22.33
C ILE A 288 -28.75 15.31 22.63
N THR A 289 -27.85 15.54 21.68
CA THR A 289 -26.78 16.54 21.81
C THR A 289 -27.37 17.94 21.99
N ASP A 290 -28.41 18.31 21.24
CA ASP A 290 -29.11 19.58 21.39
C ASP A 290 -29.81 19.71 22.74
N GLY A 291 -30.44 18.63 23.21
CA GLY A 291 -31.07 18.59 24.52
C GLY A 291 -30.06 18.87 25.64
N ILE A 292 -28.88 18.24 25.59
CA ILE A 292 -27.80 18.49 26.56
C ILE A 292 -27.31 19.93 26.47
N LEU A 293 -27.05 20.43 25.26
CA LEU A 293 -26.56 21.80 25.03
C LEU A 293 -27.56 22.89 25.45
N ALA A 294 -28.86 22.57 25.52
CA ALA A 294 -29.91 23.48 25.95
C ALA A 294 -30.03 23.62 27.49
N ILE A 295 -29.38 22.74 28.27
CA ILE A 295 -29.35 22.84 29.73
C ILE A 295 -28.54 24.07 30.15
N GLN A 296 -29.16 24.98 30.91
CA GLN A 296 -28.56 26.25 31.33
C GLN A 296 -27.63 26.10 32.54
N ASP A 297 -27.96 25.20 33.47
CA ASP A 297 -27.13 24.96 34.65
C ASP A 297 -25.91 24.12 34.27
N PRO A 298 -24.67 24.63 34.41
CA PRO A 298 -23.47 23.92 33.95
C PRO A 298 -23.26 22.57 34.64
N ALA A 299 -23.65 22.43 35.90
CA ALA A 299 -23.51 21.18 36.63
C ALA A 299 -24.49 20.13 36.10
N ALA A 300 -25.75 20.49 35.90
CA ALA A 300 -26.76 19.61 35.30
C ALA A 300 -26.42 19.24 33.85
N GLN A 301 -25.90 20.18 33.06
CA GLN A 301 -25.44 19.91 31.70
C GLN A 301 -24.30 18.90 31.70
N SER A 302 -23.28 19.12 32.54
CA SER A 302 -22.15 18.21 32.67
C SER A 302 -22.60 16.82 33.12
N GLN A 303 -23.52 16.73 34.08
CA GLN A 303 -24.05 15.44 34.56
C GLN A 303 -24.79 14.68 33.44
N ALA A 304 -25.63 15.37 32.66
CA ALA A 304 -26.32 14.76 31.52
C ALA A 304 -25.33 14.31 30.43
N ALA A 305 -24.32 15.14 30.14
CA ALA A 305 -23.27 14.80 29.18
C ALA A 305 -22.46 13.58 29.64
N LEU A 306 -22.00 13.54 30.89
CA LEU A 306 -21.26 12.41 31.45
C LEU A 306 -22.10 11.12 31.51
N ALA A 307 -23.39 11.23 31.81
CA ALA A 307 -24.29 10.08 31.83
C ALA A 307 -24.44 9.44 30.45
N LEU A 308 -24.40 10.22 29.37
CA LEU A 308 -24.62 9.73 28.01
C LEU A 308 -23.35 9.55 27.18
N PHE A 309 -22.28 10.30 27.42
CA PHE A 309 -20.99 10.16 26.70
C PHE A 309 -19.89 9.52 27.56
N GLY A 310 -20.17 9.27 28.83
CA GLY A 310 -19.30 8.51 29.73
C GLY A 310 -18.09 9.26 30.27
N THR A 311 -17.17 8.47 30.82
CA THR A 311 -15.93 8.91 31.46
C THR A 311 -14.94 9.66 30.55
N PRO A 312 -14.93 9.52 29.21
CA PRO A 312 -14.04 10.31 28.35
C PRO A 312 -14.19 11.82 28.55
N LEU A 313 -15.39 12.27 28.92
CA LEU A 313 -15.68 13.68 29.22
C LEU A 313 -15.24 14.09 30.65
N GLU A 314 -14.99 13.15 31.58
CA GLU A 314 -14.48 13.47 32.93
C GLU A 314 -13.06 14.01 32.90
N ASP A 315 -12.27 13.58 31.91
CA ASP A 315 -10.90 14.04 31.68
C ASP A 315 -10.85 15.42 30.98
N MET A 316 -12.00 15.93 30.52
CA MET A 316 -12.12 17.25 29.92
C MET A 316 -12.47 18.29 30.98
N ASN A 317 -12.08 19.56 30.76
CA ASN A 317 -12.63 20.62 31.60
C ASN A 317 -14.13 20.75 31.32
N VAL A 318 -14.95 20.87 32.36
CA VAL A 318 -16.42 21.01 32.24
C VAL A 318 -16.83 22.12 31.26
N GLN A 319 -16.06 23.21 31.20
CA GLN A 319 -16.29 24.35 30.30
C GLN A 319 -16.05 24.04 28.82
N ASP A 320 -15.30 22.98 28.50
CA ASP A 320 -14.96 22.57 27.13
C ASP A 320 -15.99 21.58 26.56
N ILE A 321 -16.79 20.92 27.42
CA ILE A 321 -17.83 19.94 27.02
C ILE A 321 -18.80 20.52 25.97
N PRO A 322 -19.35 21.75 26.14
CA PRO A 322 -20.30 22.27 25.16
C PRO A 322 -19.67 22.52 23.79
N GLU A 323 -18.42 22.95 23.73
CA GLU A 323 -17.69 23.14 22.47
C GLU A 323 -17.39 21.81 21.81
N PHE A 324 -16.96 20.81 22.58
CA PHE A 324 -16.75 19.44 22.11
C PHE A 324 -18.02 18.84 21.49
N LEU A 325 -19.15 18.91 22.20
CA LEU A 325 -20.44 18.41 21.72
C LEU A 325 -20.92 19.15 20.46
N LYS A 326 -20.73 20.47 20.39
CA LYS A 326 -20.99 21.24 19.16
C LYS A 326 -20.08 20.81 18.02
N GLY A 327 -18.83 20.48 18.32
CA GLY A 327 -17.86 19.93 17.38
C GLY A 327 -18.39 18.64 16.75
N LEU A 328 -18.82 17.68 17.58
CA LEU A 328 -19.41 16.40 17.13
C LEU A 328 -20.66 16.59 16.27
N LYS A 329 -21.57 17.47 16.70
CA LYS A 329 -22.81 17.75 15.94
C LYS A 329 -22.55 18.48 14.62
N GLY A 330 -21.63 19.45 14.62
CA GLY A 330 -21.31 20.34 13.51
C GLY A 330 -20.52 19.70 12.36
N MET A 331 -20.28 18.39 12.42
CA MET A 331 -19.58 17.61 11.39
C MET A 331 -20.43 17.55 10.12
N SER A 332 -20.24 18.54 9.26
CA SER A 332 -20.93 18.68 7.98
C SER A 332 -20.05 18.27 6.78
N GLY A 333 -18.98 17.49 7.01
CA GLY A 333 -18.06 17.02 5.95
C GLY A 333 -16.78 17.84 5.83
N GLY A 334 -16.19 18.27 6.95
CA GLY A 334 -15.05 19.20 7.00
C GLY A 334 -13.70 18.67 6.46
N MET A 335 -13.61 17.40 6.06
CA MET A 335 -12.44 16.94 5.31
C MET A 335 -12.34 17.57 3.91
N GLY A 336 -13.44 18.05 3.35
CA GLY A 336 -13.54 18.45 1.94
C GLY A 336 -13.64 17.22 1.02
N ASP A 337 -13.50 17.41 -0.29
CA ASP A 337 -13.50 16.27 -1.22
C ASP A 337 -12.24 15.40 -0.98
N ALA A 338 -12.46 14.23 -0.40
CA ALA A 338 -11.45 13.19 -0.20
C ALA A 338 -11.31 12.32 -1.45
N ALA A 339 -12.31 12.30 -2.34
CA ALA A 339 -12.31 11.41 -3.49
C ALA A 339 -11.08 11.65 -4.37
N GLY A 340 -10.37 10.56 -4.70
CA GLY A 340 -9.15 10.58 -5.49
C GLY A 340 -7.93 11.13 -4.74
N ALA A 341 -8.00 11.40 -3.43
CA ALA A 341 -6.84 11.83 -2.65
C ALA A 341 -5.70 10.80 -2.69
N ALA A 342 -6.02 9.51 -2.62
CA ALA A 342 -5.02 8.44 -2.72
C ALA A 342 -4.41 8.38 -4.13
N ASP A 343 -5.22 8.53 -5.18
CA ASP A 343 -4.74 8.52 -6.58
C ASP A 343 -3.87 9.76 -6.88
N ALA A 344 -4.22 10.93 -6.32
CA ALA A 344 -3.43 12.15 -6.47
C ALA A 344 -2.08 12.05 -5.74
N MET A 345 -2.07 11.44 -4.55
CA MET A 345 -0.84 11.15 -3.81
C MET A 345 0.05 10.19 -4.60
N ASP A 346 -0.51 9.08 -5.07
CA ASP A 346 0.18 8.08 -5.87
C ASP A 346 0.83 8.69 -7.12
N GLN A 347 0.10 9.53 -7.86
CA GLN A 347 0.65 10.27 -9.00
C GLN A 347 1.78 11.24 -8.63
N ALA A 348 1.68 11.92 -7.50
CA ALA A 348 2.73 12.83 -7.03
C ALA A 348 4.03 12.05 -6.72
N MET A 349 3.92 10.86 -6.14
CA MET A 349 5.04 9.98 -5.84
C MET A 349 5.64 9.29 -7.08
N GLY A 350 4.80 8.90 -8.04
CA GLY A 350 5.23 8.25 -9.29
C GLY A 350 5.96 9.17 -10.27
N SER A 351 5.93 10.49 -10.07
CA SER A 351 6.55 11.47 -10.97
C SER A 351 8.10 11.48 -10.95
N THR A 352 8.74 10.72 -10.05
CA THR A 352 10.20 10.73 -9.86
C THR A 352 10.97 9.63 -10.61
N THR A 353 10.29 8.59 -11.11
CA THR A 353 10.95 7.46 -11.78
C THR A 353 11.19 7.77 -13.26
N SER A 354 12.45 7.79 -13.70
CA SER A 354 12.77 8.16 -15.09
C SER A 354 12.24 7.13 -16.10
N GLY A 355 11.88 7.56 -17.31
CA GLY A 355 11.38 6.66 -18.36
C GLY A 355 12.35 5.53 -18.73
N ILE A 356 13.66 5.74 -18.58
CA ILE A 356 14.70 4.71 -18.82
C ILE A 356 14.67 3.65 -17.72
N GLU A 357 14.45 4.06 -16.47
CA GLU A 357 14.35 3.12 -15.35
C GLU A 357 13.10 2.25 -15.47
N LEU A 358 11.95 2.83 -15.85
CA LEU A 358 10.73 2.07 -16.11
C LEU A 358 10.93 1.03 -17.23
N LEU A 359 11.64 1.40 -18.31
CA LEU A 359 12.00 0.44 -19.36
C LEU A 359 12.85 -0.71 -18.82
N TRP A 360 13.85 -0.41 -17.98
CA TRP A 360 14.69 -1.45 -17.36
C TRP A 360 13.90 -2.37 -16.42
N ARG A 361 13.02 -1.79 -15.61
CA ARG A 361 12.12 -2.53 -14.70
C ARG A 361 11.19 -3.47 -15.48
N ASN A 362 10.64 -3.02 -16.60
CA ASN A 362 9.84 -3.85 -17.50
C ASN A 362 10.64 -5.03 -18.07
N LEU A 363 11.88 -4.80 -18.52
CA LEU A 363 12.75 -5.87 -19.02
C LEU A 363 13.07 -6.90 -17.94
N LYS A 364 13.45 -6.45 -16.73
CA LYS A 364 13.74 -7.33 -15.59
C LYS A 364 12.51 -8.12 -15.17
N SER A 365 11.33 -7.50 -15.10
CA SER A 365 10.06 -8.17 -14.77
C SER A 365 9.74 -9.31 -15.75
N ASN A 366 9.85 -9.07 -17.06
CA ASN A 366 9.65 -10.09 -18.08
C ASN A 366 10.67 -11.24 -17.98
N LEU A 367 11.94 -10.92 -17.71
CA LEU A 367 12.99 -11.94 -17.56
C LEU A 367 12.77 -12.81 -16.31
N VAL A 368 12.44 -12.19 -15.17
CA VAL A 368 12.11 -12.90 -13.92
C VAL A 368 10.88 -13.78 -14.12
N GLY A 369 9.83 -13.28 -14.79
CA GLY A 369 8.63 -14.05 -15.13
C GLY A 369 8.96 -15.27 -16.01
N PHE A 370 9.74 -15.07 -17.08
CA PHE A 370 10.21 -16.18 -17.94
C PHE A 370 11.00 -17.23 -17.15
N ILE A 371 11.93 -16.80 -16.29
CA ILE A 371 12.72 -17.72 -15.48
C ILE A 371 11.82 -18.51 -14.52
N THR A 372 10.92 -17.80 -13.83
CA THR A 372 9.99 -18.37 -12.84
C THR A 372 9.09 -19.43 -13.46
N ASP A 373 8.53 -19.14 -14.64
CA ASP A 373 7.51 -19.95 -15.28
C ASP A 373 8.07 -21.09 -16.14
N GLN A 374 9.18 -20.87 -16.83
CA GLN A 374 9.66 -21.78 -17.88
C GLN A 374 10.98 -22.45 -17.53
N VAL A 375 11.86 -21.75 -16.80
CA VAL A 375 13.24 -22.20 -16.57
C VAL A 375 13.38 -23.02 -15.29
N ILE A 376 12.89 -22.51 -14.16
CA ILE A 376 13.04 -23.21 -12.87
C ILE A 376 12.27 -24.54 -12.85
N PRO A 377 11.10 -24.71 -13.51
CA PRO A 377 10.48 -26.02 -13.64
C PRO A 377 11.25 -27.01 -14.53
N ALA A 378 12.15 -26.53 -15.41
CA ALA A 378 12.83 -27.31 -16.45
C ALA A 378 14.37 -27.27 -16.31
N VAL A 379 14.91 -27.27 -15.08
CA VAL A 379 16.37 -27.10 -14.80
C VAL A 379 17.28 -28.02 -15.65
N SER A 380 16.84 -29.22 -15.99
CA SER A 380 17.56 -30.15 -16.87
C SER A 380 17.61 -29.71 -18.35
N GLU A 381 16.56 -29.06 -18.84
CA GLU A 381 16.48 -28.54 -20.21
C GLU A 381 17.09 -27.14 -20.33
N PHE A 382 17.03 -26.33 -19.26
CA PHE A 382 17.61 -24.99 -19.25
C PHE A 382 19.13 -24.98 -19.26
N THR A 383 19.78 -25.89 -18.52
CA THR A 383 21.24 -26.09 -18.59
C THR A 383 21.68 -26.53 -19.99
N SER A 384 20.87 -27.37 -20.64
CA SER A 384 21.06 -27.78 -22.03
C SER A 384 20.83 -26.61 -23.02
N TRP A 385 19.82 -25.77 -22.78
CA TRP A 385 19.56 -24.57 -23.58
C TRP A 385 20.63 -23.49 -23.42
N LEU A 386 21.14 -23.25 -22.21
CA LEU A 386 22.30 -22.39 -21.94
C LEU A 386 23.52 -22.92 -22.69
N ALA A 387 23.77 -24.23 -22.59
CA ALA A 387 24.86 -24.88 -23.29
C ALA A 387 24.68 -24.83 -24.83
N GLU A 388 23.46 -24.85 -25.36
CA GLU A 388 23.21 -24.80 -26.81
C GLU A 388 23.13 -23.38 -27.38
N LYS A 389 22.63 -22.40 -26.61
CA LYS A 389 22.34 -21.04 -27.10
C LYS A 389 23.34 -19.99 -26.64
N LEU A 390 23.95 -20.16 -25.46
CA LEU A 390 24.95 -19.23 -24.92
C LEU A 390 26.38 -19.70 -25.20
N THR A 391 26.66 -21.01 -25.28
CA THR A 391 28.01 -21.51 -25.64
C THR A 391 28.49 -21.02 -27.00
N PRO A 392 27.69 -20.98 -28.09
CA PRO A 392 28.16 -20.46 -29.37
C PRO A 392 28.57 -18.98 -29.26
N VAL A 393 27.76 -18.18 -28.56
CA VAL A 393 28.00 -16.74 -28.36
C VAL A 393 29.25 -16.50 -27.50
N ILE A 394 29.43 -17.28 -26.44
CA ILE A 394 30.63 -17.21 -25.59
C ILE A 394 31.86 -17.71 -26.36
N SER A 395 31.73 -18.77 -27.15
CA SER A 395 32.82 -19.34 -27.95
C SER A 395 33.27 -18.40 -29.07
N GLU A 396 32.35 -17.66 -29.70
CA GLU A 396 32.68 -16.64 -30.70
C GLU A 396 33.41 -15.45 -30.06
N VAL A 397 33.01 -15.04 -28.85
CA VAL A 397 33.70 -14.00 -28.08
C VAL A 397 35.10 -14.45 -27.64
N VAL A 398 35.24 -15.70 -27.18
CA VAL A 398 36.53 -16.28 -26.75
C VAL A 398 37.46 -16.53 -27.94
N ALA A 399 36.95 -17.01 -29.08
CA ALA A 399 37.72 -17.18 -30.31
C ALA A 399 38.21 -15.84 -30.86
N TRP A 400 37.35 -14.82 -30.86
CA TRP A 400 37.72 -13.46 -31.25
C TRP A 400 38.82 -12.89 -30.34
N LEU A 401 38.72 -13.09 -29.01
CA LEU A 401 39.76 -12.69 -28.05
C LEU A 401 41.08 -13.45 -28.28
N GLY A 402 41.02 -14.75 -28.58
CA GLY A 402 42.21 -15.57 -28.89
C GLY A 402 42.92 -15.15 -30.19
N GLU A 403 42.17 -14.75 -31.21
CA GLU A 403 42.73 -14.26 -32.48
C GLU A 403 43.26 -12.82 -32.40
N HIS A 404 42.66 -11.95 -31.56
CA HIS A 404 42.98 -10.52 -31.53
C HIS A 404 43.84 -10.07 -30.34
N LEU A 405 44.04 -10.92 -29.32
CA LEU A 405 44.90 -10.61 -28.16
C LEU A 405 46.15 -11.50 -28.04
N GLY A 406 46.27 -12.55 -28.85
CA GLY A 406 47.40 -13.50 -28.78
C GLY A 406 47.39 -14.37 -27.51
N PRO A 407 48.24 -15.41 -27.42
CA PRO A 407 48.22 -16.33 -26.29
C PRO A 407 48.59 -15.59 -24.99
N VAL A 408 47.67 -15.63 -24.02
CA VAL A 408 47.93 -15.23 -22.64
C VAL A 408 48.86 -16.29 -22.03
N ILE A 409 50.08 -15.89 -21.67
CA ILE A 409 51.02 -16.70 -20.87
C ILE A 409 50.53 -16.74 -19.42
#